data_AF-A0AA37SGB3-F1
#
_entry.id   AF-A0AA37SGB3-F1
#
_cell.length_a   1.000
_cell.length_b   1.000
_cell.length_c   1.000
_cell.angle_alpha   90.00
_cell.angle_beta   90.00
_cell.angle_gamma   90.00
#
_symmetry.space_group_name_H-M   'P 1'
#
loop_
_entity.id
_entity.type
_entity.pdbx_description
1 polymer ?
#
loop_
_entity_poly.entity_id
_entity_poly.type
_entity_poly.pdbx_seq_one_letter_code
_entity_poly.pdbx_strand_id
1 'polypeptide(L)' 'MIGLSKADTAALIPRSRVPALVVMGSRDPDFPDAEAEAQWLATQLHADSLMIDGAGHYPHTEMPEQVAPELLSFIARVHD' A
#
# COMPACT_ATOMS: atom_id res chain seq x y z
N MET A 1 -16.42 -12.78 5.70
CA MET A 1 -15.02 -13.24 5.60
C MET A 1 -14.77 -14.27 6.67
N ILE A 2 -14.24 -15.44 6.31
CA ILE A 2 -13.78 -16.42 7.28
C ILE A 2 -12.37 -15.97 7.70
N GLY A 3 -12.23 -15.46 8.92
CA GLY A 3 -10.97 -15.01 9.49
C GLY A 3 -11.04 -13.60 10.08
N LEU A 4 -10.35 -13.45 11.23
CA LEU A 4 -9.92 -12.26 12.00
C LEU A 4 -10.66 -10.92 11.77
N SER A 5 -10.98 -10.21 12.86
CA SER A 5 -11.52 -8.84 12.76
C SER A 5 -10.51 -7.88 12.10
N LYS A 6 -10.95 -6.65 11.75
CA LYS A 6 -10.04 -5.58 11.28
C LYS A 6 -8.93 -5.32 12.30
N ALA A 7 -9.28 -5.30 13.58
CA ALA A 7 -8.33 -5.09 14.67
C ALA A 7 -7.32 -6.25 14.78
N ASP A 8 -7.81 -7.49 14.68
CA ASP A 8 -6.95 -8.67 14.73
C ASP A 8 -6.00 -8.73 13.52
N THR A 9 -6.46 -8.34 12.34
CA THR A 9 -5.63 -8.25 11.13
C THR A 9 -4.58 -7.15 11.25
N ALA A 10 -4.97 -5.97 11.74
CA ALA A 10 -4.04 -4.86 11.97
C ALA A 10 -2.92 -5.23 12.94
N ALA A 11 -3.23 -6.04 13.97
CA ALA A 11 -2.23 -6.52 14.93
C ALA A 11 -1.18 -7.48 14.31
N LEU A 12 -1.43 -8.02 13.11
CA LEU A 12 -0.45 -8.86 12.40
C LEU A 12 0.54 -8.04 11.57
N ILE A 13 0.19 -6.83 11.16
CA ILE A 13 0.99 -6.01 10.23
C ILE A 13 2.44 -5.82 10.73
N PRO A 14 2.71 -5.45 12.00
CA PRO A 14 4.08 -5.25 12.48
C PRO A 14 4.92 -6.53 12.56
N ARG A 15 4.30 -7.70 12.35
CA ARG A 15 4.97 -9.00 12.40
C ARG A 15 5.53 -9.42 11.05
N SER A 16 5.16 -8.72 9.96
CA SER A 16 5.69 -9.00 8.63
C SER A 16 7.19 -8.71 8.56
N ARG A 17 7.93 -9.56 7.86
CA ARG A 17 9.36 -9.37 7.55
C ARG A 17 9.63 -9.42 6.05
N VAL A 18 8.58 -9.53 5.25
CA VAL A 18 8.68 -9.61 3.79
C VAL A 18 8.75 -8.17 3.27
N PRO A 19 9.67 -7.85 2.33
CA PRO A 19 9.66 -6.57 1.65
C PRO A 19 8.28 -6.24 1.10
N ALA A 20 7.82 -5.00 1.29
CA ALA A 20 6.51 -4.56 0.83
C ALA A 20 6.59 -3.16 0.22
N LEU A 21 5.59 -2.86 -0.62
CA LEU A 21 5.31 -1.54 -1.18
C LEU A 21 3.84 -1.24 -0.92
N VAL A 22 3.55 -0.16 -0.20
CA VAL A 22 2.19 0.32 0.02
C VAL A 22 1.81 1.22 -1.14
N VAL A 23 0.81 0.85 -1.94
CA VAL A 23 0.32 1.67 -3.06
C VAL A 23 -1.05 2.22 -2.70
N MET A 24 -1.23 3.54 -2.77
CA MET A 24 -2.46 4.22 -2.38
C MET A 24 -2.79 5.35 -3.35
N GLY A 25 -4.06 5.56 -3.66
CA GLY A 25 -4.52 6.74 -4.40
C GLY A 25 -4.86 7.89 -3.46
N SER A 26 -4.51 9.13 -3.82
CA SER A 26 -4.75 10.30 -2.94
C SER A 26 -6.24 10.64 -2.76
N ARG A 27 -7.13 10.06 -3.58
CA ARG A 27 -8.58 10.23 -3.54
C ARG A 27 -9.32 8.95 -3.16
N ASP A 28 -8.67 7.99 -2.52
CA ASP A 28 -9.33 6.76 -2.07
C ASP A 28 -10.47 7.08 -1.09
N PRO A 29 -11.75 6.81 -1.45
CA PRO A 29 -12.90 7.17 -0.62
C PRO A 29 -13.06 6.28 0.62
N ASP A 30 -12.33 5.17 0.71
CA ASP A 30 -12.41 4.27 1.86
C ASP A 30 -11.71 4.83 3.10
N PHE A 31 -10.84 5.83 2.91
CA PHE A 31 -10.06 6.46 3.97
C PHE A 31 -10.37 7.96 4.08
N PRO A 32 -10.65 8.47 5.30
CA PRO A 32 -10.77 9.91 5.50
C PRO A 32 -9.50 10.69 5.16
N ASP A 33 -8.35 10.05 5.33
CA ASP A 33 -7.03 10.54 5.00
C ASP A 33 -6.20 9.37 4.45
N ALA A 34 -6.18 9.25 3.12
CA ALA A 34 -5.48 8.19 2.42
C ALA A 34 -3.96 8.27 2.61
N GLU A 35 -3.41 9.49 2.74
CA GLU A 35 -1.98 9.69 2.96
C GLU A 35 -1.56 9.23 4.36
N ALA A 36 -2.31 9.61 5.40
CA ALA A 36 -2.05 9.15 6.75
C ALA A 36 -2.15 7.63 6.87
N GLU A 37 -3.12 6.99 6.21
CA GLU A 37 -3.24 5.52 6.21
C GLU A 37 -2.03 4.86 5.53
N ALA A 38 -1.63 5.37 4.35
CA ALA A 38 -0.47 4.83 3.63
C ALA A 38 0.82 4.96 4.43
N GLN A 39 1.05 6.11 5.07
CA GLN A 39 2.21 6.35 5.92
C GLN A 39 2.20 5.45 7.17
N TRP A 40 1.03 5.26 7.79
CA TRP A 40 0.88 4.35 8.92
C TRP A 40 1.24 2.91 8.52
N LEU A 41 0.67 2.40 7.42
CA LEU A 41 0.97 1.06 6.91
C LEU A 41 2.46 0.90 6.57
N ALA A 42 3.04 1.86 5.86
CA ALA A 42 4.45 1.84 5.48
C ALA A 42 5.36 1.80 6.71
N THR A 43 5.03 2.59 7.74
CA THR A 43 5.76 2.59 9.01
C THR A 43 5.66 1.23 9.72
N GLN A 44 4.46 0.65 9.82
CA GLN A 44 4.28 -0.65 10.50
C GLN A 44 4.96 -1.80 9.75
N LEU A 45 5.04 -1.72 8.42
CA LEU A 45 5.66 -2.74 7.57
C LEU A 45 7.16 -2.53 7.35
N HIS A 46 7.73 -1.40 7.78
CA HIS A 46 9.07 -0.97 7.37
C HIS A 46 9.22 -0.96 5.83
N ALA A 47 8.20 -0.45 5.16
CA ALA A 47 8.03 -0.48 3.71
C ALA A 47 8.09 0.90 3.09
N ASP A 48 8.30 0.94 1.77
CA ASP A 48 8.10 2.14 0.98
C ASP A 48 6.60 2.37 0.75
N SER A 49 6.19 3.63 0.55
CA SER A 49 4.85 3.99 0.10
C SER A 49 4.89 4.73 -1.24
N LEU A 50 3.98 4.37 -2.13
CA LEU A 50 3.72 5.02 -3.41
C LEU A 50 2.32 5.65 -3.38
N MET A 51 2.29 6.98 -3.26
CA MET A 51 1.06 7.74 -3.37
C MET A 51 0.84 8.13 -4.84
N ILE A 52 -0.34 7.82 -5.37
CA ILE A 52 -0.72 8.17 -6.74
C ILE A 52 -1.69 9.33 -6.69
N ASP A 53 -1.21 10.52 -7.05
CA ASP A 53 -2.03 11.72 -7.00
C ASP A 53 -3.20 11.63 -8.00
N GLY A 54 -4.40 11.89 -7.51
CA GLY A 54 -5.62 11.81 -8.29
C GLY A 54 -6.16 10.38 -8.47
N ALA A 55 -5.50 9.30 -8.06
CA ALA A 55 -6.14 7.98 -8.11
C ALA A 55 -7.14 7.80 -6.96
N GLY A 56 -8.20 7.03 -7.21
CA GLY A 56 -9.12 6.53 -6.19
C GLY A 56 -8.64 5.20 -5.60
N HIS A 57 -9.60 4.32 -5.29
CA HIS A 57 -9.37 3.05 -4.60
C HIS A 57 -8.56 2.01 -5.42
N TYR A 58 -8.53 2.14 -6.76
CA TYR A 58 -7.86 1.17 -7.63
C TYR A 58 -6.75 1.84 -8.44
N PRO A 59 -5.69 2.37 -7.79
CA PRO A 59 -4.66 3.17 -8.48
C PRO A 59 -3.98 2.40 -9.62
N HIS A 60 -3.80 1.09 -9.48
CA HIS A 60 -3.21 0.22 -10.51
C HIS A 60 -4.08 0.06 -11.77
N THR A 61 -5.40 0.26 -11.67
CA THR A 61 -6.33 0.21 -12.81
C THR A 61 -6.59 1.61 -13.36
N GLU A 62 -6.64 2.62 -12.49
CA GLU A 62 -6.96 4.00 -12.86
C GLU A 62 -5.79 4.74 -13.52
N MET A 63 -4.56 4.50 -13.05
CA MET A 63 -3.34 5.16 -13.52
C MET A 63 -2.18 4.15 -13.67
N PRO A 64 -2.34 3.09 -14.48
CA PRO A 64 -1.36 2.03 -14.63
C PRO A 64 0.02 2.55 -15.09
N GLU A 65 0.06 3.62 -15.87
CA GLU A 65 1.29 4.27 -16.33
C GLU A 65 2.13 4.87 -15.19
N GLN A 66 1.52 5.19 -14.06
CA GLN A 66 2.22 5.66 -12.86
C GLN A 66 2.58 4.50 -11.93
N VAL A 67 1.68 3.51 -11.78
CA VAL A 67 1.88 2.40 -10.84
C VAL A 67 2.86 1.34 -11.37
N ALA A 68 2.73 0.95 -12.64
CA ALA A 68 3.46 -0.20 -13.16
C ALA A 68 5.00 -0.03 -13.13
N PRO A 69 5.58 1.13 -13.51
CA PRO A 69 7.03 1.32 -13.44
C PRO A 69 7.59 1.19 -12.03
N GLU A 70 6.91 1.76 -11.04
CA GLU A 70 7.33 1.72 -9.63
C GLU A 70 7.20 0.33 -9.03
N LEU A 71 6.11 -0.38 -9.36
CA LEU A 71 5.92 -1.77 -8.96
C LEU A 71 7.02 -2.67 -9.53
N LEU A 72 7.35 -2.52 -10.81
CA LEU A 72 8.43 -3.30 -11.45
C LEU A 72 9.81 -2.96 -10.86
N SER A 73 10.06 -1.69 -10.56
CA SER A 73 11.29 -1.24 -9.89
C SER A 73 11.42 -1.84 -8.49
N PHE A 74 10.34 -1.87 -7.71
CA PHE A 74 10.30 -2.53 -6.41
C PHE A 74 10.59 -4.03 -6.54
N ILE A 75 9.92 -4.72 -7.47
CA ILE A 75 10.12 -6.16 -7.73
C ILE A 75 11.59 -6.44 -8.07
N ALA A 76 12.21 -5.65 -8.95
CA ALA A 76 13.62 -5.81 -9.29
C ALA A 76 14.53 -5.72 -8.05
N ARG A 77 14.31 -4.72 -7.16
CA ARG A 77 15.12 -4.54 -5.94
C ARG A 77 14.99 -5.67 -4.93
N VAL A 78 13.83 -6.33 -4.84
CA VAL A 78 13.59 -7.40 -3.86
C VAL A 78 14.01 -8.78 -4.35
N HIS A 79 14.31 -8.93 -5.64
CA HIS A 79 14.74 -10.17 -6.28
C HIS A 79 16.27 -10.27 -6.50
N ASP A 80 17.02 -9.20 -6.22
CA ASP A 80 18.49 -9.20 -6.17
C ASP A 80 19.01 -9.76 -4.83
#